data_AF-A0A5C6M3T5-F1
#
_entry.id   AF-A0A5C6M3T5-F1
#
_cell.length_a   1.000
_cell.length_b   1.000
_cell.length_c   1.000
_cell.angle_alpha   90.00
_cell.angle_beta   90.00
_cell.angle_gamma   90.00
#
_symmetry.space_group_name_H-M   'P 1'
#
loop_
_entity.id
_entity.type
_entity.pdbx_description
1 polymer ?
#
loop_
_entity_poly.entity_id
_entity_poly.type
_entity_poly.pdbx_seq_one_letter_code
_entity_poly.pdbx_strand_id
1 'polypeptide(L)' 'MTDPLTWQFWQQWTTAPHPSDVLLSLQHSGQLALLPELAALQETPQDPHWHPEGNVWVHTLHVCNQAADISR' A
#
# COMPACT_ATOMS: atom_id res chain seq x y z
N MET A 1 -8.21 -1.95 -16.80
CA MET A 1 -8.70 -2.00 -15.41
C MET A 1 -10.22 -1.79 -15.40
N THR A 2 -10.97 -2.76 -15.95
CA THR A 2 -12.44 -2.69 -16.13
C THR A 2 -13.18 -3.79 -15.40
N ASP A 3 -12.45 -4.60 -14.63
CA ASP A 3 -13.04 -5.63 -13.78
C ASP A 3 -13.66 -4.99 -12.53
N PRO A 4 -14.95 -5.26 -12.22
CA PRO A 4 -15.65 -4.67 -11.08
C PRO A 4 -14.99 -4.93 -9.72
N LEU A 5 -14.35 -6.09 -9.54
CA LEU A 5 -13.70 -6.44 -8.28
C LEU A 5 -12.45 -5.60 -8.06
N THR A 6 -11.67 -5.37 -9.13
CA THR A 6 -10.51 -4.48 -9.10
C THR A 6 -10.92 -3.05 -8.73
N TRP A 7 -12.01 -2.53 -9.31
CA TRP A 7 -12.50 -1.19 -8.99
C TRP A 7 -12.99 -1.08 -7.54
N GLN A 8 -13.75 -2.08 -7.06
CA GLN A 8 -14.23 -2.10 -5.68
C GLN A 8 -13.09 -2.07 -4.66
N PHE A 9 -12.00 -2.81 -4.91
CA PHE A 9 -10.80 -2.77 -4.06
C PHE A 9 -10.22 -1.35 -3.96
N TRP A 10 -10.02 -0.67 -5.09
CA TRP A 10 -9.47 0.69 -5.09
C TRP A 10 -10.41 1.70 -4.42
N GLN A 11 -11.72 1.51 -4.55
CA GLN A 11 -12.70 2.34 -3.85
C GLN A 11 -12.63 2.13 -2.33
N GLN A 12 -12.50 0.89 -1.88
CA GLN A 12 -12.31 0.57 -0.46
C GLN A 12 -11.00 1.15 0.07
N TRP A 13 -9.91 1.02 -0.67
CA TRP A 13 -8.60 1.54 -0.26
C TRP A 13 -8.60 3.07 -0.13
N THR A 14 -9.12 3.79 -1.13
CA THR A 14 -9.11 5.27 -1.16
C THR A 14 -10.06 5.93 -0.17
N THR A 15 -11.05 5.20 0.35
CA THR A 15 -12.03 5.71 1.32
C THR A 15 -11.84 5.17 2.74
N ALA A 16 -10.86 4.28 2.96
CA ALA A 16 -10.57 3.72 4.26
C ALA A 16 -9.98 4.77 5.22
N PRO A 17 -10.34 4.75 6.52
CA PRO A 17 -9.71 5.62 7.51
C PRO A 17 -8.22 5.27 7.75
N HIS A 18 -7.85 4.00 7.50
CA HIS A 18 -6.48 3.49 7.54
C HIS A 18 -6.19 2.69 6.26
N PRO A 19 -5.84 3.35 5.13
CA PRO A 19 -5.63 2.67 3.85
C PRO A 19 -4.55 1.58 3.88
N SER A 20 -3.56 1.70 4.78
CA SER A 20 -2.55 0.66 4.97
C SER A 20 -3.13 -0.71 5.32
N ASP A 21 -4.23 -0.79 6.09
CA ASP A 21 -4.86 -2.06 6.48
C ASP A 21 -5.40 -2.83 5.26
N VAL A 22 -5.93 -2.10 4.27
CA VAL A 22 -6.40 -2.69 3.01
C VAL A 22 -5.24 -3.23 2.19
N LEU A 23 -4.10 -2.51 2.14
CA LEU A 23 -2.89 -2.98 1.46
C LEU A 23 -2.23 -4.16 2.18
N LEU A 24 -2.25 -4.18 3.52
CA LEU A 24 -1.77 -5.31 4.32
C LEU A 24 -2.65 -6.55 4.10
N SER A 25 -3.96 -6.40 3.96
CA SER A 25 -4.85 -7.49 3.58
C SER A 25 -4.49 -8.07 2.21
N LEU A 26 -4.20 -7.20 1.23
CA LEU A 26 -3.70 -7.62 -0.08
C LEU A 26 -2.37 -8.39 0.05
N GLN A 27 -1.44 -7.92 0.88
CA GLN A 27 -0.18 -8.62 1.16
C GLN A 27 -0.41 -9.99 1.79
N HIS A 28 -1.20 -10.08 2.86
CA HIS A 28 -1.44 -11.31 3.60
C HIS A 28 -2.19 -12.36 2.78
N SER A 29 -3.01 -11.94 1.81
CA SER A 29 -3.68 -12.84 0.87
C SER A 29 -2.76 -13.40 -0.23
N GLY A 30 -1.53 -12.90 -0.34
CA GLY A 30 -0.59 -13.25 -1.41
C GLY A 30 -0.93 -12.64 -2.78
N GLN A 31 -1.99 -11.83 -2.87
CA GLN A 31 -2.44 -11.23 -4.12
C GLN A 31 -1.57 -10.07 -4.60
N LEU A 32 -0.62 -9.60 -3.79
CA LEU A 32 0.43 -8.67 -4.23
C LEU A 32 1.15 -9.17 -5.49
N ALA A 33 1.31 -10.49 -5.66
CA ALA A 33 1.92 -11.07 -6.85
C ALA A 33 1.17 -10.75 -8.16
N LEU A 34 -0.10 -10.35 -8.09
CA LEU A 34 -0.91 -9.91 -9.24
C LEU A 34 -0.65 -8.44 -9.62
N LEU A 35 0.03 -7.67 -8.76
CA LEU A 35 0.37 -6.25 -8.93
C LEU A 35 1.89 -6.10 -8.83
N PRO A 36 2.64 -6.46 -9.89
CA PRO A 36 4.09 -6.61 -9.82
C PRO A 36 4.82 -5.33 -9.40
N GLU A 37 4.30 -4.16 -9.75
CA GLU A 37 4.85 -2.87 -9.35
C GLU A 37 4.74 -2.64 -7.83
N LEU A 38 3.65 -3.09 -7.20
CA LEU A 38 3.50 -3.02 -5.74
C LEU A 38 4.34 -4.09 -5.03
N ALA A 39 4.41 -5.30 -5.58
CA ALA A 39 5.25 -6.37 -5.03
C ALA A 39 6.73 -5.96 -4.99
N ALA A 40 7.21 -5.27 -6.03
CA ALA A 40 8.59 -4.79 -6.10
C ALA A 40 8.97 -3.83 -4.96
N LEU A 41 8.00 -3.13 -4.34
CA LEU A 41 8.26 -2.21 -3.24
C LEU A 41 8.77 -2.94 -1.98
N GLN A 42 8.40 -4.21 -1.79
CA GLN A 42 8.87 -5.03 -0.66
C GLN A 42 10.37 -5.31 -0.72
N GLU A 43 10.91 -5.40 -1.94
CA GLU A 43 12.31 -5.71 -2.21
C GLU A 43 13.15 -4.45 -2.49
N THR A 44 12.54 -3.27 -2.43
CA THR A 44 13.23 -2.01 -2.69
C THR A 44 13.72 -1.41 -1.36
N PRO A 45 15.01 -1.53 -1.02
CA PRO A 45 15.54 -0.96 0.22
C PRO A 45 15.55 0.56 0.17
N GLN A 46 15.50 1.21 1.33
CA GLN A 46 15.77 2.64 1.46
C GLN A 46 17.00 2.89 2.36
N ASP A 47 17.52 4.11 2.30
CA ASP A 47 18.65 4.52 3.14
C ASP A 47 18.23 4.52 4.62
N PRO A 48 18.87 3.72 5.50
CA PRO A 48 18.45 3.59 6.90
C PRO A 48 18.65 4.86 7.74
N HIS A 49 19.44 5.84 7.28
CA HIS A 49 19.56 7.13 7.96
C HIS A 49 18.29 7.96 7.79
N TRP A 50 17.69 7.94 6.59
CA TRP A 50 16.50 8.72 6.25
C TRP A 50 15.20 7.93 6.43
N HIS A 51 15.27 6.62 6.23
CA HIS A 51 14.16 5.67 6.23
C HIS A 51 14.46 4.49 7.17
N PRO A 52 14.53 4.72 8.49
CA PRO A 52 14.78 3.66 9.47
C PRO A 52 13.71 2.57 9.46
N GLU A 53 12.54 2.83 8.87
CA GLU A 53 11.43 1.87 8.68
C GLU A 53 11.73 0.74 7.69
N GLY A 54 12.79 0.85 6.88
CA GLY A 54 13.27 -0.23 6.02
C GLY A 54 13.00 -0.02 4.53
N ASN A 55 12.04 -0.75 3.97
CA ASN A 55 11.81 -0.77 2.52
C ASN A 55 10.71 0.21 2.08
N VAL A 56 10.64 0.44 0.77
CA VAL A 56 9.64 1.34 0.17
C VAL A 56 8.22 0.88 0.47
N TRP A 57 7.97 -0.42 0.64
CA TRP A 57 6.65 -0.93 1.02
C TRP A 57 6.20 -0.40 2.39
N VAL A 58 7.02 -0.55 3.44
CA VAL A 58 6.69 -0.04 4.78
C VAL A 58 6.49 1.48 4.75
N HIS A 59 7.35 2.20 4.02
CA HIS A 59 7.20 3.64 3.84
C HIS A 59 5.88 4.00 3.15
N THR A 60 5.49 3.27 2.11
CA THR A 60 4.24 3.49 1.39
C THR A 60 3.03 3.31 2.30
N LEU A 61 3.02 2.29 3.16
CA LEU A 61 1.94 2.10 4.15
C LEU A 61 1.79 3.33 5.07
N HIS A 62 2.90 3.88 5.56
CA HIS A 62 2.89 5.10 6.38
C HIS A 62 2.34 6.30 5.59
N VAL A 63 2.83 6.51 4.36
CA VAL A 63 2.41 7.63 3.51
C VAL A 63 0.92 7.54 3.18
N CYS A 64 0.38 6.36 2.90
CA CYS A 64 -1.04 6.19 2.60
C CYS A 64 -1.94 6.56 3.79
N ASN A 65 -1.57 6.16 5.01
CA ASN A 65 -2.28 6.59 6.21
C ASN A 65 -2.17 8.11 6.39
N GLN A 66 -0.98 8.66 6.26
CA GLN A 66 -0.77 10.10 6.42
C GLN A 66 -1.53 10.93 5.38
N ALA A 67 -1.61 10.45 4.14
CA ALA A 67 -2.39 11.09 3.09
C ALA A 67 -3.89 11.14 3.44
N ALA A 68 -4.44 10.03 3.93
CA ALA A 68 -5.84 9.97 4.39
C ALA A 68 -6.10 10.87 5.60
N ASP A 69 -5.12 11.07 6.48
CA ASP A 69 -5.26 11.98 7.62
C ASP A 69 -5.23 13.46 7.19
N ILE A 70 -4.40 13.83 6.19
CA ILE A 70 -4.28 15.21 5.70
C ILE A 70 -5.43 15.61 4.78
N SER A 71 -6.03 14.66 4.06
CA SER A 71 -7.13 14.94 3.12
C SER A 71 -8.51 15.10 3.76
N ARG A 72 -8.59 15.16 5.09
CA ARG A 72 -9.83 15.39 5.85
C ARG A 72 -10.14 16.88 5.97
#